data_AF-A0A1H5EWS0-F1
#
_entry.id   AF-A0A1H5EWS0-F1
#
_cell.length_a   1.000
_cell.length_b   1.000
_cell.length_c   1.000
_cell.angle_alpha   90.00
_cell.angle_beta   90.00
_cell.angle_gamma   90.00
#
_symmetry.space_group_name_H-M   'P 1'
#
loop_
_entity.id
_entity.type
_entity.pdbx_description
1 polymer ?
#
loop_
_entity_poly.entity_id
_entity_poly.type
_entity_poly.pdbx_seq_one_letter_code
_entity_poly.pdbx_strand_id
1 'polypeptide(L)'
;MNHLDAVRLLGLDAPVRPEGEGYGQVVPEDFELLVRALPQGVIAGSVLLGGADVPVRSLEDFTRDTALRLADMREVLGSREQELWLPLHPRPRGMVTWGRTANDGVLLWDTTVADTADWTTVLTDTDFQFWLDLPFSASEFVARAVTGRAEGTPAFETYQEYESGTFWKVADDKRATAMALANRDIGAVEEIVTRVRSIGVPGVRQYAEELLGRAGESFGALPEDYLAVMREFPGGVVAGVRVFSVSARPGAPGLRRLDEDGLFLQWGEVGGRAFGWLTAEDDPEEWRVAYVEPDGSALTCLEDQTFATFLRRRLRGDNSLF
;
A
#
# COMPACT_ATOMS: atom_id res chain seq x y z
N MET A 1 -13.41 5.26 11.82
CA MET A 1 -14.72 4.55 11.72
C MET A 1 -14.69 3.46 12.77
N ASN A 2 -15.76 3.22 13.55
CA ASN A 2 -15.73 2.12 14.52
C ASN A 2 -15.87 0.77 13.77
N HIS A 3 -15.30 -0.32 14.28
CA HIS A 3 -15.32 -1.64 13.65
C HIS A 3 -16.75 -2.17 13.41
N LEU A 4 -17.68 -1.87 14.33
CA LEU A 4 -19.10 -2.19 14.16
C LEU A 4 -19.76 -1.37 13.04
N ASP A 5 -19.26 -0.17 12.74
CA ASP A 5 -19.78 0.65 11.65
C ASP A 5 -19.37 0.04 10.30
N ALA A 6 -18.17 -0.54 10.18
CA ALA A 6 -17.73 -1.24 8.97
C ALA A 6 -18.64 -2.44 8.64
N VAL A 7 -18.94 -3.29 9.63
CA VAL A 7 -19.85 -4.45 9.44
C VAL A 7 -21.28 -3.99 9.09
N ARG A 8 -21.78 -2.92 9.73
CA ARG A 8 -23.09 -2.33 9.43
C ARG A 8 -23.15 -1.70 8.04
N LEU A 9 -22.06 -1.06 7.60
CA LEU A 9 -21.95 -0.47 6.25
C LEU A 9 -22.00 -1.54 5.15
N LEU A 10 -21.62 -2.78 5.45
CA LEU A 10 -21.78 -3.93 4.56
C LEU A 10 -23.21 -4.48 4.51
N GLY A 11 -24.14 -3.93 5.30
CA GLY A 11 -25.53 -4.39 5.37
C GLY A 11 -25.71 -5.74 6.07
N LEU A 12 -24.73 -6.16 6.88
CA LEU A 12 -24.73 -7.45 7.56
C LEU A 12 -25.20 -7.30 9.00
N ASP A 13 -25.94 -8.30 9.48
CA ASP A 13 -26.26 -8.43 10.90
C ASP A 13 -24.97 -8.77 11.65
N ALA A 14 -24.49 -7.83 12.47
CA ALA A 14 -23.31 -8.07 13.30
C ALA A 14 -23.61 -9.22 14.29
N PRO A 15 -22.84 -10.32 14.28
CA PRO A 15 -23.09 -11.44 15.18
C PRO A 15 -22.96 -10.99 16.65
N VAL A 16 -23.92 -11.40 17.48
CA VAL A 16 -23.91 -11.08 18.91
C VAL A 16 -22.77 -11.86 19.59
N ARG A 17 -21.94 -11.15 20.36
CA ARG A 17 -20.83 -11.74 21.10
C ARG A 17 -21.37 -12.69 22.19
N PRO A 18 -20.83 -13.93 22.31
CA PRO A 18 -21.01 -14.71 23.52
C PRO A 18 -20.26 -14.03 24.67
N GLU A 19 -20.97 -13.62 25.73
CA GLU A 19 -20.34 -13.09 26.94
C GLU A 19 -19.42 -14.14 27.57
N GLY A 20 -18.17 -13.77 27.87
CA GLY A 20 -17.29 -14.57 28.75
C GLY A 20 -16.11 -15.30 28.10
N GLU A 21 -15.97 -15.32 26.77
CA GLU A 21 -14.79 -15.92 26.11
C GLU A 21 -13.72 -14.87 25.82
N GLY A 22 -13.00 -14.48 26.87
CA GLY A 22 -11.75 -13.72 26.75
C GLY A 22 -10.63 -14.66 26.30
N TYR A 23 -10.62 -15.04 25.02
CA TYR A 23 -9.40 -15.59 24.44
C TYR A 23 -8.39 -14.45 24.31
N GLY A 24 -7.12 -14.72 24.63
CA GLY A 24 -6.04 -13.80 24.26
C GLY A 24 -6.18 -13.53 22.77
N GLN A 25 -6.44 -12.27 22.39
CA GLN A 25 -6.74 -11.91 21.02
C GLN A 25 -5.49 -12.21 20.18
N VAL A 26 -5.59 -13.22 19.32
CA VAL A 26 -4.49 -13.66 18.44
C VAL A 26 -4.44 -12.78 17.18
N VAL A 27 -5.62 -12.33 16.74
CA VAL A 27 -5.83 -11.42 15.62
C VAL A 27 -6.81 -10.31 16.04
N PRO A 28 -6.94 -9.22 15.25
CA PRO A 28 -7.89 -8.16 15.56
C PRO A 28 -9.34 -8.68 15.71
N GLU A 29 -10.06 -8.22 16.74
CA GLU A 29 -11.45 -8.67 17.03
C GLU A 29 -12.41 -8.32 15.88
N ASP A 30 -12.20 -7.18 15.23
CA ASP A 30 -13.00 -6.74 14.11
C ASP A 30 -12.89 -7.69 12.91
N PHE A 31 -11.70 -8.24 12.67
CA PHE A 31 -11.47 -9.21 11.62
C PHE A 31 -12.22 -10.54 11.88
N GLU A 32 -12.22 -11.04 13.12
CA GLU A 32 -13.00 -12.26 13.42
C GLU A 32 -14.49 -12.05 13.19
N LEU A 33 -15.02 -10.89 13.58
CA LEU A 33 -16.43 -10.54 13.33
C LEU A 33 -16.71 -10.45 11.82
N LEU A 34 -15.79 -9.85 11.06
CA LEU A 34 -15.87 -9.74 9.61
C LEU A 34 -15.91 -11.11 8.93
N VAL A 35 -14.97 -12.01 9.28
CA VAL A 35 -14.91 -13.38 8.73
C VAL A 35 -16.17 -14.18 9.08
N ARG A 36 -16.72 -14.02 10.30
CA ARG A 36 -17.99 -14.69 10.69
C ARG A 36 -19.21 -14.15 9.95
N ALA A 37 -19.23 -12.85 9.67
CA ALA A 37 -20.37 -12.19 9.04
C ALA A 37 -20.40 -12.41 7.52
N LEU A 38 -19.25 -12.67 6.90
CA LEU A 38 -19.13 -12.78 5.45
C LEU A 38 -19.18 -14.22 4.95
N PRO A 39 -19.87 -14.47 3.81
CA PRO A 39 -19.74 -15.76 3.14
C PRO A 39 -18.29 -15.96 2.68
N GLN A 40 -17.85 -17.22 2.67
CA GLN A 40 -16.56 -17.55 2.06
C GLN A 40 -16.57 -17.17 0.58
N GLY A 41 -15.54 -16.46 0.13
CA GLY A 41 -15.47 -16.02 -1.27
C GLY A 41 -14.60 -14.79 -1.48
N VAL A 42 -14.85 -14.14 -2.61
CA VAL A 42 -14.28 -12.85 -2.97
C VAL A 42 -15.25 -11.76 -2.54
N ILE A 43 -14.69 -10.73 -1.93
CA ILE A 43 -15.40 -9.54 -1.48
C ILE A 43 -15.08 -8.44 -2.47
N ALA A 44 -16.13 -7.84 -3.00
CA ALA A 44 -16.05 -6.76 -3.96
C ALA A 44 -15.20 -7.11 -5.20
N GLY A 45 -15.11 -8.37 -5.62
CA GLY A 45 -14.28 -8.81 -6.74
C GLY A 45 -12.80 -8.49 -6.57
N SER A 46 -12.38 -8.13 -5.34
CA SER A 46 -11.11 -7.45 -5.08
C SER A 46 -10.36 -8.03 -3.89
N VAL A 47 -11.03 -8.60 -2.89
CA VAL A 47 -10.40 -9.08 -1.65
C VAL A 47 -10.83 -10.51 -1.33
N LEU A 48 -9.89 -11.38 -1.02
CA LEU A 48 -10.15 -12.71 -0.48
C LEU A 48 -9.56 -12.78 0.92
N LEU A 49 -10.38 -13.13 1.91
CA LEU A 49 -9.93 -13.29 3.29
C LEU A 49 -9.21 -14.64 3.43
N GLY A 50 -8.10 -14.63 4.17
CA GLY A 50 -7.38 -15.84 4.56
C GLY A 50 -7.93 -16.40 5.88
N GLY A 51 -7.85 -17.74 6.03
CA GLY A 51 -8.21 -18.45 7.25
C GLY A 51 -9.72 -18.49 7.52
N ALA A 52 -10.35 -19.64 7.29
CA ALA A 52 -11.79 -19.83 7.54
C ALA A 52 -12.14 -20.14 9.00
N ASP A 53 -11.15 -20.54 9.81
CA ASP A 53 -11.37 -21.08 11.15
C ASP A 53 -11.30 -19.97 12.20
N VAL A 54 -12.47 -19.47 12.57
CA VAL A 54 -12.69 -18.50 13.65
C VAL A 54 -13.38 -19.17 14.84
N PRO A 55 -13.01 -18.85 16.09
CA PRO A 55 -11.95 -17.91 16.50
C PRO A 55 -10.53 -18.41 16.22
N VAL A 56 -9.63 -17.48 15.89
CA VAL A 56 -8.22 -17.78 15.60
C VAL A 56 -7.49 -18.11 16.90
N ARG A 57 -6.86 -19.28 16.95
CA ARG A 57 -6.17 -19.79 18.15
C ARG A 57 -4.66 -19.66 18.10
N SER A 58 -4.10 -19.56 16.90
CA SER A 58 -2.66 -19.53 16.66
C SER A 58 -2.38 -18.79 15.34
N LEU A 59 -1.41 -17.88 15.36
CA LEU A 59 -0.91 -17.24 14.13
C LEU A 59 -0.20 -18.25 13.21
N GLU A 60 0.44 -19.26 13.79
CA GLU A 60 1.10 -20.33 13.02
C GLU A 60 0.07 -21.12 12.20
N ASP A 61 -1.06 -21.46 12.83
CA ASP A 61 -2.14 -22.18 12.15
C ASP A 61 -2.84 -21.28 11.12
N PHE A 62 -3.09 -20.03 11.49
CA PHE A 62 -3.73 -19.03 10.63
C PHE A 62 -2.93 -18.72 9.36
N THR A 63 -1.60 -18.65 9.48
CA THR A 63 -0.71 -18.34 8.35
C THR A 63 -0.16 -19.58 7.64
N ARG A 64 -0.57 -20.79 8.03
CA ARG A 64 -0.01 -22.04 7.50
C ARG A 64 -0.11 -22.11 5.97
N ASP A 65 -1.26 -21.76 5.42
CA ASP A 65 -1.52 -21.84 3.98
C ASP A 65 -0.77 -20.78 3.19
N THR A 66 -0.46 -19.64 3.81
CA THR A 66 0.29 -18.54 3.19
C THR A 66 1.79 -18.66 3.42
N ALA A 67 2.26 -19.47 4.37
CA ALA A 67 3.65 -19.61 4.75
C ALA A 67 4.55 -20.09 3.59
N LEU A 68 4.07 -21.02 2.76
CA LEU A 68 4.80 -21.48 1.56
C LEU A 68 5.01 -20.32 0.58
N ARG A 69 3.96 -19.54 0.32
CA ARG A 69 4.04 -18.38 -0.56
C ARG A 69 5.02 -17.36 0.02
N LEU A 70 4.94 -17.04 1.31
CA LEU A 70 5.89 -16.12 1.98
C LEU A 70 7.35 -16.60 1.89
N ALA A 71 7.61 -17.91 1.82
CA ALA A 71 8.95 -18.45 1.64
C ALA A 71 9.48 -18.20 0.22
N ASP A 72 8.71 -18.53 -0.82
CA ASP A 72 9.06 -18.24 -2.23
C ASP A 72 9.32 -16.74 -2.43
N MET A 73 8.49 -15.93 -1.76
CA MET A 73 8.55 -14.48 -1.79
C MET A 73 9.83 -13.92 -1.15
N ARG A 74 10.27 -14.49 -0.03
CA ARG A 74 11.57 -14.14 0.59
C ARG A 74 12.74 -14.52 -0.31
N GLU A 75 12.65 -15.63 -1.03
CA GLU A 75 13.69 -16.05 -1.98
C GLU A 75 13.81 -15.06 -3.14
N VAL A 76 12.69 -14.61 -3.71
CA VAL A 76 12.68 -13.60 -4.78
C VAL A 76 13.33 -12.28 -4.32
N LEU A 77 12.99 -11.79 -3.13
CA LEU A 77 13.61 -10.59 -2.56
C LEU A 77 15.11 -10.77 -2.33
N GLY A 78 15.51 -11.91 -1.77
CA GLY A 78 16.92 -12.26 -1.57
C GLY A 78 17.71 -12.29 -2.87
N SER A 79 17.13 -12.81 -3.96
CA SER A 79 17.77 -12.85 -5.29
C SER A 79 18.01 -11.45 -5.90
N ARG A 80 17.28 -10.43 -5.42
CA ARG A 80 17.38 -9.03 -5.87
C ARG A 80 18.22 -8.16 -4.93
N GLU A 81 18.83 -8.76 -3.89
CA GLU A 81 19.51 -8.04 -2.81
C GLU A 81 18.63 -6.97 -2.15
N GLN A 82 17.31 -7.20 -2.13
CA GLN A 82 16.33 -6.30 -1.52
C GLN A 82 15.97 -6.76 -0.12
N GLU A 83 16.10 -5.85 0.84
CA GLU A 83 15.63 -6.09 2.20
C GLU A 83 14.11 -5.93 2.30
N LEU A 84 13.50 -6.73 3.17
CA LEU A 84 12.11 -6.56 3.55
C LEU A 84 11.95 -5.25 4.33
N TRP A 85 10.91 -4.48 4.00
CA TRP A 85 10.59 -3.27 4.75
C TRP A 85 10.30 -3.56 6.23
N LEU A 86 9.53 -4.61 6.50
CA LEU A 86 9.28 -5.14 7.83
C LEU A 86 9.43 -6.67 7.83
N PRO A 87 9.82 -7.29 8.95
CA PRO A 87 9.89 -8.75 9.04
C PRO A 87 8.52 -9.36 8.74
N LEU A 88 8.51 -10.61 8.29
CA LEU A 88 7.29 -11.42 8.15
C LEU A 88 7.23 -12.44 9.30
N HIS A 89 6.02 -12.78 9.77
CA HIS A 89 5.80 -13.90 10.69
C HIS A 89 6.50 -15.18 10.16
N PRO A 90 7.12 -16.03 11.00
CA PRO A 90 7.11 -16.06 12.48
C PRO A 90 8.21 -15.22 13.16
N ARG A 91 8.90 -14.33 12.44
CA ARG A 91 9.89 -13.45 13.10
C ARG A 91 9.18 -12.52 14.09
N PRO A 92 9.83 -12.13 15.20
CA PRO A 92 9.25 -11.18 16.16
C PRO A 92 8.81 -9.88 15.49
N ARG A 93 7.61 -9.39 15.84
CA ARG A 93 6.96 -8.23 15.20
C ARG A 93 6.79 -8.36 13.69
N GLY A 94 6.76 -9.59 13.20
CA GLY A 94 6.63 -9.89 11.78
C GLY A 94 5.20 -9.74 11.31
N MET A 95 5.02 -9.03 10.18
CA MET A 95 3.74 -8.86 9.54
C MET A 95 3.04 -10.20 9.28
N VAL A 96 1.74 -10.21 9.46
CA VAL A 96 0.88 -11.40 9.37
C VAL A 96 -0.05 -11.26 8.18
N THR A 97 -0.04 -12.22 7.26
CA THR A 97 -0.97 -12.22 6.13
C THR A 97 -2.38 -12.52 6.60
N TRP A 98 -3.36 -11.72 6.18
CA TRP A 98 -4.76 -11.93 6.49
C TRP A 98 -5.66 -12.07 5.26
N GLY A 99 -5.14 -11.78 4.07
CA GLY A 99 -5.88 -11.91 2.83
C GLY A 99 -5.04 -11.71 1.59
N ARG A 100 -5.71 -11.70 0.44
CA ARG A 100 -5.12 -11.39 -0.87
C ARG A 100 -6.06 -10.53 -1.69
N THR A 101 -5.53 -9.83 -2.67
CA THR A 101 -6.35 -9.16 -3.68
C THR A 101 -6.69 -10.12 -4.83
N ALA A 102 -7.70 -9.76 -5.62
CA ALA A 102 -8.07 -10.49 -6.84
C ALA A 102 -6.97 -10.50 -7.92
N ASN A 103 -5.97 -9.62 -7.81
CA ASN A 103 -4.82 -9.61 -8.72
C ASN A 103 -3.56 -10.10 -8.02
N ASP A 104 -3.71 -11.05 -7.09
CA ASP A 104 -2.62 -11.71 -6.39
C ASP A 104 -1.76 -10.81 -5.48
N GLY A 105 -2.21 -9.57 -5.18
CA GLY A 105 -1.63 -8.76 -4.13
C GLY A 105 -1.79 -9.42 -2.76
N VAL A 106 -0.88 -9.16 -1.84
CA VAL A 106 -0.90 -9.75 -0.49
C VAL A 106 -1.30 -8.69 0.52
N LEU A 107 -2.26 -9.05 1.38
CA LEU A 107 -2.75 -8.21 2.46
C LEU A 107 -2.17 -8.71 3.78
N LEU A 108 -1.47 -7.84 4.49
CA LEU A 108 -0.82 -8.12 5.76
C LEU A 108 -1.26 -7.15 6.84
N TRP A 109 -1.07 -7.55 8.09
CA TRP A 109 -1.12 -6.65 9.25
C TRP A 109 0.28 -6.18 9.59
N ASP A 110 0.43 -4.89 9.87
CA ASP A 110 1.58 -4.38 10.62
C ASP A 110 1.40 -4.72 12.11
N THR A 111 2.25 -5.64 12.59
CA THR A 111 2.25 -6.12 13.97
C THR A 111 3.29 -5.43 14.86
N THR A 112 3.82 -4.28 14.44
CA THR A 112 4.80 -3.53 15.23
C THR A 112 4.21 -3.00 16.54
N VAL A 113 2.90 -2.73 16.54
CA VAL A 113 2.11 -2.39 17.73
C VAL A 113 1.69 -3.65 18.48
N ALA A 114 1.78 -3.62 19.81
CA ALA A 114 1.51 -4.79 20.64
C ALA A 114 0.02 -5.14 20.73
N ASP A 115 -0.85 -4.12 20.73
CA ASP A 115 -2.30 -4.32 20.74
C ASP A 115 -2.79 -4.69 19.34
N THR A 116 -3.44 -5.85 19.21
CA THR A 116 -4.01 -6.32 17.95
C THR A 116 -5.10 -5.40 17.42
N ALA A 117 -5.79 -4.66 18.28
CA ALA A 117 -6.82 -3.70 17.85
C ALA A 117 -6.24 -2.52 17.05
N ASP A 118 -4.94 -2.24 17.22
CA ASP A 118 -4.24 -1.14 16.56
C ASP A 118 -3.46 -1.58 15.31
N TRP A 119 -3.57 -2.85 14.92
CA TRP A 119 -2.89 -3.36 13.72
C TRP A 119 -3.49 -2.75 12.44
N THR A 120 -2.61 -2.21 11.61
CA THR A 120 -2.96 -1.58 10.32
C THR A 120 -2.69 -2.50 9.14
N THR A 121 -3.22 -2.16 7.98
CA THR A 121 -3.11 -2.97 6.76
C THR A 121 -1.89 -2.56 5.96
N VAL A 122 -1.07 -3.54 5.60
CA VAL A 122 -0.04 -3.41 4.59
C VAL A 122 -0.48 -4.15 3.34
N LEU A 123 -0.45 -3.49 2.19
CA LEU A 123 -0.74 -4.10 0.89
C LEU A 123 0.54 -4.16 0.06
N THR A 124 0.82 -5.31 -0.55
CA THR A 124 2.00 -5.49 -1.41
C THR A 124 1.68 -6.25 -2.70
N ASP A 125 2.45 -6.02 -3.76
CA ASP A 125 2.35 -6.80 -4.99
C ASP A 125 2.99 -8.20 -4.83
N THR A 126 2.79 -9.08 -5.80
CA THR A 126 3.35 -10.45 -5.77
C THR A 126 4.86 -10.49 -5.65
N ASP A 127 5.50 -9.44 -6.13
CA ASP A 127 6.94 -9.30 -6.32
C ASP A 127 7.60 -8.45 -5.22
N PHE A 128 6.83 -7.93 -4.26
CA PHE A 128 7.27 -7.09 -3.15
C PHE A 128 8.07 -5.85 -3.55
N GLN A 129 7.81 -5.36 -4.76
CA GLN A 129 8.38 -4.09 -5.19
C GLN A 129 7.47 -2.93 -4.78
N PHE A 130 6.21 -3.19 -4.44
CA PHE A 130 5.30 -2.18 -3.90
C PHE A 130 4.84 -2.58 -2.52
N TRP A 131 4.92 -1.65 -1.58
CA TRP A 131 4.30 -1.77 -0.27
C TRP A 131 3.52 -0.51 0.00
N LEU A 132 2.28 -0.66 0.44
CA LEU A 132 1.38 0.41 0.81
C LEU A 132 1.09 0.27 2.30
N ASP A 133 1.53 1.26 3.06
CA ASP A 133 1.21 1.39 4.49
C ASP A 133 -0.14 2.09 4.61
N LEU A 134 -1.19 1.29 4.82
CA LEU A 134 -2.56 1.80 4.89
C LEU A 134 -2.99 1.82 6.34
N PRO A 135 -3.40 2.98 6.87
CA PRO A 135 -3.65 3.09 8.29
C PRO A 135 -5.06 2.66 8.67
N PHE A 136 -5.51 1.60 8.03
CA PHE A 136 -6.83 1.00 8.13
C PHE A 136 -6.68 -0.35 8.81
N SER A 137 -7.64 -0.71 9.66
CA SER A 137 -7.80 -2.12 10.02
C SER A 137 -8.20 -2.93 8.78
N ALA A 138 -8.11 -4.26 8.86
CA ALA A 138 -8.57 -5.13 7.77
C ALA A 138 -10.06 -4.89 7.44
N SER A 139 -10.89 -4.66 8.46
CA SER A 139 -12.32 -4.39 8.27
C SER A 139 -12.59 -3.05 7.61
N GLU A 140 -11.86 -1.98 8.00
CA GLU A 140 -11.97 -0.70 7.29
C GLU A 140 -11.50 -0.82 5.84
N PHE A 141 -10.42 -1.56 5.58
CA PHE A 141 -9.94 -1.82 4.23
C PHE A 141 -11.00 -2.52 3.37
N VAL A 142 -11.64 -3.57 3.90
CA VAL A 142 -12.71 -4.30 3.20
C VAL A 142 -13.94 -3.41 2.98
N ALA A 143 -14.35 -2.62 3.98
CA ALA A 143 -15.45 -1.68 3.83
C ALA A 143 -15.16 -0.66 2.71
N ARG A 144 -13.95 -0.10 2.67
CA ARG A 144 -13.52 0.81 1.60
C ARG A 144 -13.48 0.14 0.22
N ALA A 145 -13.07 -1.12 0.15
CA ALA A 145 -13.10 -1.88 -1.10
C ALA A 145 -14.53 -2.06 -1.63
N VAL A 146 -15.50 -2.24 -0.74
CA VAL A 146 -16.92 -2.35 -1.08
C VAL A 146 -17.52 -0.99 -1.47
N THR A 147 -17.31 0.06 -0.66
CA THR A 147 -17.88 1.40 -0.91
C THR A 147 -17.23 2.13 -2.07
N GLY A 148 -15.96 1.82 -2.39
CA GLY A 148 -15.24 2.41 -3.52
C GLY A 148 -15.73 1.93 -4.89
N ARG A 149 -16.73 1.03 -4.96
CA ARG A 149 -17.31 0.59 -6.22
C ARG A 149 -18.27 1.65 -6.77
N ALA A 150 -18.07 2.03 -8.04
CA ALA A 150 -18.95 2.95 -8.76
C ALA A 150 -20.42 2.46 -8.84
N GLU A 151 -20.65 1.15 -8.72
CA GLU A 151 -21.97 0.51 -8.85
C GLU A 151 -22.74 0.42 -7.52
N GLY A 152 -22.18 0.90 -6.40
CA GLY A 152 -22.89 1.06 -5.12
C GLY A 152 -23.44 -0.21 -4.46
N THR A 153 -23.21 -1.40 -5.04
CA THR A 153 -23.72 -2.68 -4.53
C THR A 153 -22.56 -3.57 -4.07
N PRO A 154 -22.53 -4.02 -2.80
CA PRO A 154 -21.61 -5.06 -2.35
C PRO A 154 -21.84 -6.33 -3.19
N ALA A 155 -20.81 -6.81 -3.88
CA ALA A 155 -20.83 -8.13 -4.48
C ALA A 155 -19.98 -9.05 -3.60
N PHE A 156 -20.60 -10.14 -3.15
CA PHE A 156 -19.92 -11.25 -2.49
C PHE A 156 -19.94 -12.40 -3.49
N GLU A 157 -18.80 -12.66 -4.11
CA GLU A 157 -18.69 -13.68 -5.15
C GLU A 157 -18.16 -14.98 -4.55
N THR A 158 -18.71 -16.11 -4.96
CA THR A 158 -18.10 -17.41 -4.62
C THR A 158 -16.76 -17.58 -5.33
N TYR A 159 -15.90 -18.45 -4.80
CA TYR A 159 -14.61 -18.76 -5.41
C TYR A 159 -14.76 -19.29 -6.85
N GLN A 160 -15.83 -20.05 -7.12
CA GLN A 160 -16.15 -20.59 -8.44
C GLN A 160 -16.56 -19.48 -9.44
N GLU A 161 -17.35 -18.51 -9.00
CA GLU A 161 -17.72 -17.35 -9.84
C GLU A 161 -16.48 -16.52 -10.20
N TYR A 162 -15.56 -16.34 -9.24
CA TYR A 162 -14.27 -15.69 -9.49
C TYR A 162 -13.40 -16.46 -10.50
N GLU A 163 -13.16 -17.76 -10.28
CA GLU A 163 -12.31 -18.58 -11.18
C GLU A 163 -12.87 -18.69 -12.60
N SER A 164 -14.20 -18.60 -12.76
CA SER A 164 -14.85 -18.60 -14.07
C SER A 164 -14.55 -17.35 -14.92
N GLY A 165 -13.95 -16.31 -14.33
CA GLY A 165 -13.55 -15.07 -15.02
C GLY A 165 -14.72 -14.23 -15.56
N THR A 166 -15.96 -14.58 -15.17
CA THR A 166 -17.18 -14.05 -15.77
C THR A 166 -17.49 -12.60 -15.41
N PHE A 167 -16.88 -12.04 -14.35
CA PHE A 167 -17.35 -10.76 -13.79
C PHE A 167 -16.40 -9.57 -13.86
N TRP A 168 -15.12 -9.72 -14.22
CA TRP A 168 -14.24 -8.55 -14.33
C TRP A 168 -13.18 -8.61 -15.43
N LYS A 169 -13.50 -7.91 -16.52
CA LYS A 169 -12.52 -7.21 -17.37
C LYS A 169 -12.19 -5.85 -16.74
N VAL A 170 -11.55 -5.80 -15.57
CA VAL A 170 -10.82 -4.57 -15.13
C VAL A 170 -9.72 -4.20 -16.13
N ALA A 171 -9.42 -5.10 -17.07
CA ALA A 171 -8.66 -4.82 -18.28
C ALA A 171 -9.19 -3.62 -19.11
N ASP A 172 -10.48 -3.27 -19.03
CA ASP A 172 -11.02 -2.17 -19.84
C ASP A 172 -10.69 -0.77 -19.28
N ASP A 173 -10.35 -0.64 -17.98
CA ASP A 173 -9.82 0.62 -17.41
C ASP A 173 -8.31 0.78 -17.66
N LYS A 174 -7.60 -0.36 -17.85
CA LYS A 174 -6.19 -0.38 -18.31
C LYS A 174 -6.04 0.13 -19.74
N ARG A 175 -7.07 -0.04 -20.59
CA ARG A 175 -7.01 0.30 -22.03
C ARG A 175 -7.34 1.75 -22.33
N ALA A 176 -8.24 2.36 -21.55
CA ALA A 176 -8.60 3.77 -21.70
C ALA A 176 -7.47 4.72 -21.23
N THR A 177 -6.69 4.31 -20.22
CA THR A 177 -5.52 5.07 -19.76
C THR A 177 -4.34 4.95 -20.74
N ALA A 178 -4.14 3.79 -21.36
CA ALA A 178 -3.00 3.50 -22.26
C ALA A 178 -3.01 4.25 -23.61
N MET A 179 -4.07 4.97 -23.97
CA MET A 179 -4.12 5.74 -25.23
C MET A 179 -3.87 7.24 -25.07
N ALA A 180 -3.67 7.73 -23.84
CA ALA A 180 -3.42 9.14 -23.61
C ALA A 180 -1.95 9.36 -23.21
N LEU A 181 -1.24 10.05 -24.10
CA LEU A 181 -0.08 10.92 -23.85
C LEU A 181 1.33 10.33 -24.16
N ALA A 182 1.93 10.88 -25.21
CA ALA A 182 3.25 10.52 -25.72
C ALA A 182 4.34 11.52 -25.24
N ASN A 183 4.84 11.34 -24.01
CA ASN A 183 6.05 12.02 -23.51
C ASN A 183 6.92 11.03 -22.70
N ARG A 184 8.24 11.24 -22.68
CA ARG A 184 9.22 10.28 -22.14
C ARG A 184 9.12 10.08 -20.62
N ASP A 185 8.65 11.10 -19.90
CA ASP A 185 8.39 11.09 -18.45
C ASP A 185 7.01 10.50 -18.10
N ILE A 186 6.06 10.60 -19.03
CA ILE A 186 4.74 9.96 -18.93
C ILE A 186 4.90 8.44 -18.89
N GLY A 187 5.82 7.88 -19.69
CA GLY A 187 6.07 6.44 -19.64
C GLY A 187 6.59 5.94 -18.28
N ALA A 188 7.19 6.81 -17.45
CA ALA A 188 7.59 6.44 -16.09
C ALA A 188 6.40 6.44 -15.13
N VAL A 189 5.62 7.51 -15.17
CA VAL A 189 4.37 7.62 -14.39
C VAL A 189 3.41 6.48 -14.76
N GLU A 190 3.21 6.21 -16.05
CA GLU A 190 2.32 5.17 -16.55
C GLU A 190 2.72 3.78 -16.06
N GLU A 191 4.01 3.44 -16.10
CA GLU A 191 4.51 2.14 -15.64
C GLU A 191 4.26 1.96 -14.13
N ILE A 192 4.53 3.00 -13.33
CA ILE A 192 4.30 3.00 -11.88
C ILE A 192 2.80 2.90 -11.58
N VAL A 193 1.99 3.78 -12.17
CA VAL A 193 0.53 3.83 -11.97
C VAL A 193 -0.13 2.53 -12.43
N THR A 194 0.25 2.00 -13.59
CA THR A 194 -0.28 0.72 -14.09
C THR A 194 0.02 -0.40 -13.11
N ARG A 195 1.20 -0.41 -12.52
CA ARG A 195 1.58 -1.42 -11.54
C ARG A 195 0.84 -1.25 -10.22
N VAL A 196 0.72 -0.03 -9.69
CA VAL A 196 -0.09 0.25 -8.49
C VAL A 196 -1.55 -0.17 -8.70
N ARG A 197 -2.14 0.22 -9.83
CA ARG A 197 -3.52 -0.17 -10.21
C ARG A 197 -3.66 -1.68 -10.41
N SER A 198 -2.61 -2.37 -10.85
CA SER A 198 -2.65 -3.82 -10.97
C SER A 198 -2.87 -4.52 -9.64
N ILE A 199 -2.49 -3.90 -8.51
CA ILE A 199 -2.72 -4.47 -7.17
C ILE A 199 -4.21 -4.46 -6.80
N GLY A 200 -5.02 -3.59 -7.43
CA GLY A 200 -6.45 -3.78 -7.63
C GLY A 200 -7.34 -3.53 -6.41
N VAL A 201 -7.27 -2.34 -5.80
CA VAL A 201 -8.14 -1.99 -4.66
C VAL A 201 -8.72 -0.58 -4.83
N PRO A 202 -10.00 -0.44 -5.23
CA PRO A 202 -10.64 0.85 -5.48
C PRO A 202 -10.54 1.85 -4.31
N GLY A 203 -10.62 1.35 -3.07
CA GLY A 203 -10.57 2.18 -1.85
C GLY A 203 -9.21 2.86 -1.59
N VAL A 204 -8.11 2.36 -2.17
CA VAL A 204 -6.77 2.96 -1.99
C VAL A 204 -6.67 4.29 -2.74
N ARG A 205 -7.21 4.35 -3.96
CA ARG A 205 -7.19 5.57 -4.77
C ARG A 205 -8.01 6.69 -4.12
N GLN A 206 -9.21 6.38 -3.65
CA GLN A 206 -10.03 7.35 -2.93
C GLN A 206 -9.28 7.92 -1.73
N TYR A 207 -8.61 7.07 -0.96
CA TYR A 207 -7.78 7.51 0.16
C TYR A 207 -6.60 8.39 -0.28
N ALA A 208 -5.91 8.04 -1.36
CA ALA A 208 -4.81 8.82 -1.89
C ALA A 208 -5.26 10.23 -2.32
N GLU A 209 -6.43 10.33 -2.99
CA GLU A 209 -7.07 11.60 -3.34
C GLU A 209 -7.47 12.43 -2.10
N GLU A 210 -8.00 11.78 -1.05
CA GLU A 210 -8.29 12.45 0.23
C GLU A 210 -7.03 13.05 0.88
N LEU A 211 -5.90 12.34 0.84
CA LEU A 211 -4.64 12.84 1.39
C LEU A 211 -4.09 14.03 0.60
N LEU A 212 -4.13 13.95 -0.73
CA LEU A 212 -3.73 15.07 -1.60
C LEU A 212 -4.59 16.30 -1.37
N GLY A 213 -5.92 16.13 -1.23
CA GLY A 213 -6.83 17.22 -0.92
C GLY A 213 -6.49 17.93 0.40
N ARG A 214 -6.01 17.20 1.41
CA ARG A 214 -5.56 17.78 2.69
C ARG A 214 -4.19 18.45 2.59
N ALA A 215 -3.31 17.97 1.72
CA ALA A 215 -1.96 18.48 1.58
C ALA A 215 -1.86 19.77 0.76
N GLY A 216 -2.87 20.09 -0.06
CA GLY A 216 -2.86 21.13 -1.10
C GLY A 216 -2.51 22.57 -0.67
N GLU A 217 -2.41 22.85 0.64
CA GLU A 217 -2.03 24.16 1.16
C GLU A 217 -0.64 24.19 1.84
N SER A 218 -0.04 23.03 2.12
CA SER A 218 1.11 22.93 3.04
C SER A 218 2.48 23.07 2.38
N PHE A 219 2.62 22.68 1.10
CA PHE A 219 3.93 22.54 0.46
C PHE A 219 4.13 23.39 -0.81
N GLY A 220 3.14 24.21 -1.18
CA GLY A 220 3.16 24.96 -2.44
C GLY A 220 2.96 24.06 -3.66
N ALA A 221 3.44 24.51 -4.82
CA ALA A 221 3.40 23.72 -6.04
C ALA A 221 4.40 22.56 -5.96
N LEU A 222 3.96 21.36 -6.35
CA LEU A 222 4.76 20.13 -6.40
C LEU A 222 4.85 19.64 -7.86
N PRO A 223 5.90 18.89 -8.23
CA PRO A 223 6.02 18.35 -9.59
C PRO A 223 4.82 17.47 -9.98
N GLU A 224 4.32 17.60 -11.21
CA GLU A 224 3.14 16.88 -11.68
C GLU A 224 3.41 15.37 -11.79
N ASP A 225 4.65 14.95 -12.08
CA ASP A 225 5.02 13.53 -12.11
C ASP A 225 4.86 12.86 -10.73
N TYR A 226 5.17 13.60 -9.67
CA TYR A 226 4.92 13.19 -8.29
C TYR A 226 3.43 13.16 -7.97
N LEU A 227 2.70 14.25 -8.27
CA LEU A 227 1.26 14.32 -8.00
C LEU A 227 0.49 13.21 -8.71
N ALA A 228 0.84 12.90 -9.95
CA ALA A 228 0.23 11.82 -10.71
C ALA A 228 0.41 10.44 -10.05
N VAL A 229 1.60 10.15 -9.51
CA VAL A 229 1.84 8.92 -8.74
C VAL A 229 1.10 8.96 -7.40
N MET A 230 1.14 10.08 -6.68
CA MET A 230 0.50 10.21 -5.36
C MET A 230 -1.04 10.13 -5.41
N ARG A 231 -1.68 10.40 -6.55
CA ARG A 231 -3.13 10.19 -6.74
C ARG A 231 -3.53 8.72 -6.69
N GLU A 232 -2.59 7.82 -6.94
CA GLU A 232 -2.81 6.37 -6.98
C GLU A 232 -2.10 5.66 -5.81
N PHE A 233 -1.04 6.27 -5.29
CA PHE A 233 -0.15 5.71 -4.27
C PHE A 233 -0.02 6.68 -3.09
N PRO A 234 -0.71 6.44 -1.95
CA PRO A 234 -0.74 7.37 -0.81
C PRO A 234 0.58 7.49 -0.02
N GLY A 235 1.65 6.82 -0.45
CA GLY A 235 2.90 6.65 0.30
C GLY A 235 3.14 5.18 0.66
N GLY A 236 4.38 4.81 0.96
CA GLY A 236 4.78 3.43 1.21
C GLY A 236 6.20 3.12 0.74
N VAL A 237 6.42 1.94 0.17
CA VAL A 237 7.71 1.54 -0.40
C VAL A 237 7.58 1.18 -1.88
N VAL A 238 8.47 1.71 -2.72
CA VAL A 238 8.58 1.39 -4.15
C VAL A 238 10.01 0.96 -4.45
N ALA A 239 10.21 -0.30 -4.81
CA ALA A 239 11.52 -0.90 -5.10
C ALA A 239 12.58 -0.59 -4.02
N GLY A 240 12.20 -0.76 -2.76
CA GLY A 240 13.05 -0.47 -1.59
C GLY A 240 13.17 1.02 -1.23
N VAL A 241 12.57 1.93 -2.01
CA VAL A 241 12.49 3.37 -1.69
C VAL A 241 11.27 3.63 -0.82
N ARG A 242 11.50 4.07 0.42
CA ARG A 242 10.41 4.54 1.29
C ARG A 242 9.96 5.91 0.79
N VAL A 243 8.82 5.96 0.12
CA VAL A 243 8.20 7.18 -0.38
C VAL A 243 7.23 7.71 0.68
N PHE A 244 7.44 8.95 1.10
CA PHE A 244 6.64 9.57 2.15
C PHE A 244 5.27 9.97 1.64
N SER A 245 4.29 9.92 2.55
CA SER A 245 2.95 10.40 2.26
C SER A 245 2.94 11.92 2.15
N VAL A 246 2.09 12.44 1.26
CA VAL A 246 1.83 13.87 1.08
C VAL A 246 1.22 14.53 2.32
N SER A 247 0.53 13.75 3.15
CA SER A 247 -0.05 14.22 4.41
C SER A 247 0.33 13.22 5.51
N ALA A 248 1.49 13.45 6.12
CA ALA A 248 1.95 12.62 7.21
C ALA A 248 1.14 12.85 8.48
N ARG A 249 0.84 11.74 9.16
CA ARG A 249 0.31 11.78 10.52
C ARG A 249 1.36 12.33 11.49
N PRO A 250 0.94 12.90 12.63
CA PRO A 250 1.89 13.25 13.69
C PRO A 250 2.79 12.07 14.04
N GLY A 251 4.11 12.25 13.93
CA GLY A 251 5.11 11.21 14.20
C GLY A 251 5.41 10.24 13.04
N ALA A 252 4.70 10.33 11.91
CA ALA A 252 5.01 9.55 10.71
C ALA A 252 5.97 10.33 9.77
N PRO A 253 6.82 9.64 8.97
CA PRO A 253 7.60 10.30 7.93
C PRO A 253 6.70 10.96 6.90
N GLY A 254 7.03 12.21 6.55
CA GLY A 254 6.27 13.04 5.62
C GLY A 254 7.18 13.91 4.77
N LEU A 255 6.60 14.53 3.75
CA LEU A 255 7.25 15.63 3.04
C LEU A 255 7.79 16.66 4.04
N ARG A 256 9.09 16.95 3.97
CA ARG A 256 9.73 17.90 4.89
C ARG A 256 10.92 18.59 4.23
N ARG A 257 11.13 19.86 4.57
CA ARG A 257 12.34 20.59 4.22
C ARG A 257 13.43 20.27 5.24
N LEU A 258 14.64 19.95 4.77
CA LEU A 258 15.76 19.60 5.65
C LEU A 258 16.65 20.80 6.00
N ASP A 259 16.57 21.89 5.25
CA ASP A 259 17.36 23.09 5.45
C ASP A 259 16.46 24.31 5.74
N GLU A 260 17.03 25.30 6.43
CA GLU A 260 16.35 26.59 6.72
C GLU A 260 16.15 27.41 5.44
N ASP A 261 17.06 27.25 4.48
CA ASP A 261 17.00 27.90 3.16
C ASP A 261 15.92 27.29 2.25
N GLY A 262 15.39 26.12 2.63
CA GLY A 262 14.30 25.46 1.94
C GLY A 262 14.64 25.02 0.52
N LEU A 263 15.90 24.64 0.26
CA LEU A 263 16.42 24.20 -1.02
C LEU A 263 16.28 22.69 -1.22
N PHE A 264 16.05 21.92 -0.15
CA PHE A 264 15.85 20.48 -0.24
C PHE A 264 14.51 20.05 0.36
N LEU A 265 13.60 19.59 -0.51
CA LEU A 265 12.32 19.01 -0.11
C LEU A 265 12.41 17.48 -0.14
N GLN A 266 12.53 16.86 1.03
CA GLN A 266 12.61 15.41 1.16
C GLN A 266 11.24 14.76 0.90
N TRP A 267 11.21 13.78 0.00
CA TRP A 267 10.04 12.97 -0.31
C TRP A 267 10.24 11.48 -0.04
N GLY A 268 11.45 11.02 0.26
CA GLY A 268 11.69 9.63 0.58
C GLY A 268 13.03 9.29 1.23
N GLU A 269 13.26 7.99 1.41
CA GLU A 269 14.46 7.44 2.05
C GLU A 269 14.82 6.06 1.50
N VAL A 270 16.14 5.78 1.37
CA VAL A 270 16.67 4.43 1.10
C VAL A 270 17.95 4.23 1.90
N GLY A 271 18.02 3.20 2.74
CA GLY A 271 19.25 2.85 3.45
C GLY A 271 19.84 4.01 4.27
N GLY A 272 18.98 4.81 4.93
CA GLY A 272 19.36 5.99 5.69
C GLY A 272 19.65 7.25 4.86
N ARG A 273 19.73 7.16 3.53
CA ARG A 273 19.88 8.33 2.65
C ARG A 273 18.54 9.02 2.46
N ALA A 274 18.50 10.33 2.65
CA ALA A 274 17.32 11.13 2.37
C ALA A 274 17.25 11.45 0.88
N PHE A 275 16.14 11.13 0.22
CA PHE A 275 15.87 11.49 -1.18
C PHE A 275 14.85 12.62 -1.24
N GLY A 276 15.13 13.61 -2.07
CA GLY A 276 14.37 14.84 -2.16
C GLY A 276 14.51 15.52 -3.50
N TRP A 277 13.86 16.67 -3.64
CA TRP A 277 14.07 17.59 -4.76
C TRP A 277 14.97 18.73 -4.34
N LEU A 278 15.82 19.17 -5.27
CA LEU A 278 16.40 20.51 -5.21
C LEU A 278 15.39 21.52 -5.72
N THR A 279 14.96 22.42 -4.84
CA THR A 279 13.91 23.41 -5.09
C THR A 279 14.49 24.81 -5.32
N ALA A 280 15.68 24.86 -5.93
CA ALA A 280 16.38 26.11 -6.24
C ALA A 280 15.73 26.89 -7.40
N GLU A 281 15.08 26.16 -8.32
CA GLU A 281 14.30 26.73 -9.40
C GLU A 281 12.87 27.02 -8.93
N ASP A 282 12.26 28.08 -9.46
CA ASP A 282 10.89 28.48 -9.12
C ASP A 282 9.84 27.51 -9.70
N ASP A 283 10.15 26.84 -10.82
CA ASP A 283 9.27 25.87 -11.47
C ASP A 283 9.49 24.45 -10.91
N PRO A 284 8.49 23.82 -10.27
CA PRO A 284 8.59 22.45 -9.79
C PRO A 284 8.93 21.41 -10.86
N GLU A 285 8.60 21.67 -12.13
CA GLU A 285 8.93 20.75 -13.23
C GLU A 285 10.45 20.74 -13.55
N GLU A 286 11.17 21.78 -13.12
CA GLU A 286 12.63 21.86 -13.25
C GLU A 286 13.37 21.22 -12.08
N TRP A 287 12.66 20.87 -11.00
CA TRP A 287 13.27 20.24 -9.85
C TRP A 287 13.86 18.87 -10.20
N ARG A 288 15.07 18.61 -9.68
CA ARG A 288 15.78 17.34 -9.89
C ARG A 288 15.93 16.58 -8.60
N VAL A 289 15.89 15.26 -8.73
CA VAL A 289 16.11 14.37 -7.59
C VAL A 289 17.53 14.56 -7.08
N ALA A 290 17.66 14.73 -5.78
CA ALA A 290 18.93 14.69 -5.08
C ALA A 290 18.83 13.77 -3.87
N TYR A 291 19.98 13.36 -3.35
CA TYR A 291 20.04 12.66 -2.09
C TYR A 291 21.09 13.23 -1.16
N VAL A 292 20.85 13.05 0.14
CA VAL A 292 21.76 13.40 1.22
C VAL A 292 22.24 12.11 1.88
N GLU A 293 23.55 11.99 2.07
CA GLU A 293 24.15 10.84 2.77
C GLU A 293 23.66 10.75 4.23
N PRO A 294 23.66 9.55 4.87
CA PRO A 294 23.11 9.38 6.22
C PRO A 294 23.78 10.23 7.29
N ASP A 295 25.04 10.59 7.08
CA ASP A 295 25.83 11.47 7.96
C ASP A 295 25.65 12.97 7.66
N GLY A 296 24.85 13.31 6.64
CA GLY A 296 24.62 14.68 6.17
C GLY A 296 25.81 15.30 5.46
N SER A 297 26.88 14.54 5.18
CA SER A 297 28.16 15.09 4.71
C SER A 297 28.14 15.52 3.24
N ALA A 298 27.26 14.93 2.43
CA ALA A 298 27.21 15.16 1.01
C ALA A 298 25.76 15.23 0.51
N LEU A 299 25.52 16.20 -0.37
CA LEU A 299 24.34 16.29 -1.20
C LEU A 299 24.74 16.01 -2.65
N THR A 300 24.08 15.06 -3.30
CA THR A 300 24.34 14.68 -4.69
C THR A 300 23.10 14.88 -5.53
N CYS A 301 23.21 15.69 -6.59
CA CYS A 301 22.16 15.91 -7.56
C CYS A 301 22.18 14.83 -8.65
N LEU A 302 21.01 14.32 -9.01
CA LEU A 302 20.79 13.42 -10.14
C LEU A 302 20.16 14.24 -11.27
N GLU A 303 20.99 14.98 -12.01
CA GLU A 303 20.56 16.01 -12.98
C GLU A 303 19.58 15.50 -14.05
N ASP A 304 19.67 14.22 -14.42
CA ASP A 304 18.82 13.59 -15.44
C ASP A 304 17.59 12.86 -14.86
N GLN A 305 17.26 13.04 -13.58
CA GLN A 305 16.21 12.29 -12.91
C GLN A 305 15.15 13.18 -12.26
N THR A 306 13.91 12.95 -12.68
CA THR A 306 12.69 13.33 -11.99
C THR A 306 12.29 12.26 -10.97
N PHE A 307 11.25 12.52 -10.18
CA PHE A 307 10.73 11.56 -9.20
C PHE A 307 10.30 10.24 -9.88
N ALA A 308 9.46 10.32 -10.91
CA ALA A 308 8.93 9.13 -11.59
C ALA A 308 10.03 8.35 -12.32
N THR A 309 10.95 9.05 -12.98
CA THR A 309 12.05 8.40 -13.72
C THR A 309 13.03 7.69 -12.79
N PHE A 310 13.31 8.25 -11.61
CA PHE A 310 14.08 7.60 -10.55
C PHE A 310 13.41 6.30 -10.06
N LEU A 311 12.12 6.35 -9.71
CA LEU A 311 11.38 5.17 -9.25
C LEU A 311 11.29 4.08 -10.34
N ARG A 312 11.07 4.47 -11.60
CA ARG A 312 11.06 3.50 -12.73
C ARG A 312 12.40 2.77 -12.86
N ARG A 313 13.54 3.48 -12.76
CA ARG A 313 14.86 2.84 -12.84
C ARG A 313 15.03 1.80 -11.74
N ARG A 314 14.68 2.14 -10.50
CA ARG A 314 14.70 1.20 -9.36
C ARG A 314 13.79 -0.01 -9.57
N LEU A 315 12.58 0.20 -10.09
CA LEU A 315 11.65 -0.90 -10.38
C LEU A 315 12.22 -1.90 -11.39
N ARG A 316 12.99 -1.41 -12.37
CA ARG A 316 13.66 -2.23 -13.38
C ARG A 316 14.96 -2.87 -12.88
N GLY A 317 15.30 -2.72 -11.60
CA GLY A 317 16.52 -3.27 -11.01
C GLY A 317 17.78 -2.49 -11.36
N ASP A 318 17.65 -1.28 -11.92
CA ASP A 318 18.79 -0.40 -12.16
C ASP A 318 19.17 0.29 -10.84
N ASN A 319 20.08 -0.36 -10.13
CA ASN A 319 20.66 0.11 -8.89
C ASN A 319 21.98 0.87 -9.11
N SER A 320 22.33 1.26 -10.34
CA SER A 320 23.64 1.87 -10.70
C SER A 320 23.96 3.22 -10.02
N LEU A 321 23.09 3.69 -9.13
CA LEU A 321 23.36 4.76 -8.17
C LEU A 321 24.06 4.24 -6.90
N PHE A 322 24.36 2.94 -6.83
CA PHE A 322 25.06 2.22 -5.77
C PHE A 322 26.25 1.44 -6.33
#